data_AF-A0A511ZHP2-F1
#
_entry.id   AF-A0A511ZHP2-F1
#
_cell.length_a   1.000
_cell.length_b   1.000
_cell.length_c   1.000
_cell.angle_alpha   90.00
_cell.angle_beta   90.00
_cell.angle_gamma   90.00
#
_symmetry.space_group_name_H-M   'P 1'
#
loop_
_entity.id
_entity.type
_entity.pdbx_description
1 polymer ?
#
loop_
_entity_poly.entity_id
_entity_poly.type
_entity_poly.pdbx_seq_one_letter_code
_entity_poly.pdbx_strand_id
1 'polypeptide(L)' 'MPKNNLEIASPLDPVLKGSNTAIKVDNANGIEEELKKDNILISARADVIRIAPHFYNTKSDIKFAIDALKKLI' A
#
# COMPACT_ATOMS: atom_id res chain seq x y z
N MET A 1 9.71 -18.45 5.05
CA MET A 1 9.01 -17.27 4.51
C MET A 1 9.90 -16.07 4.77
N PRO A 2 10.43 -15.35 3.77
CA PRO A 2 11.18 -14.14 4.06
C PRO A 2 10.25 -13.10 4.70
N LYS A 3 10.73 -12.45 5.76
CA LYS A 3 10.10 -11.25 6.32
C LYS A 3 10.30 -10.13 5.29
N ASN A 4 9.36 -9.93 4.39
CA ASN A 4 9.32 -8.69 3.59
C ASN A 4 8.92 -7.58 4.57
N ASN A 5 9.93 -6.93 5.18
CA ASN A 5 9.73 -5.81 6.09
C ASN A 5 9.29 -4.61 5.25
N LEU A 6 7.96 -4.44 5.11
CA LEU A 6 7.38 -3.21 4.60
C LEU A 6 7.85 -2.05 5.48
N GLU A 7 8.55 -1.08 4.90
CA GLU A 7 8.89 0.16 5.61
C GLU A 7 7.71 1.13 5.50
N ILE A 8 7.14 1.49 6.65
CA ILE A 8 6.04 2.45 6.73
C ILE A 8 6.64 3.86 6.79
N ALA A 9 6.34 4.70 5.79
CA ALA A 9 6.77 6.09 5.73
C ALA A 9 5.85 7.03 6.54
N SER A 10 4.60 6.64 6.79
CA SER A 10 3.67 7.42 7.60
C SER A 10 3.96 7.29 9.10
N PRO A 11 3.61 8.29 9.92
CA PRO A 11 3.58 8.13 11.37
C PRO A 11 2.81 6.89 11.82
N LEU A 12 3.31 6.19 12.84
CA LEU A 12 2.61 5.06 13.45
C LEU A 12 1.53 5.52 14.42
N ASP A 13 1.73 6.67 15.07
CA ASP A 13 0.72 7.32 15.89
C ASP A 13 -0.44 7.82 15.00
N PRO A 14 -1.66 7.29 15.17
CA PRO A 14 -2.82 7.71 14.37
C PRO A 14 -3.22 9.17 14.59
N VAL A 15 -2.83 9.81 15.70
CA VAL A 15 -3.10 11.23 15.95
C VAL A 15 -2.27 12.13 15.03
N LEU A 16 -1.14 11.62 14.53
CA LEU A 16 -0.21 12.35 13.67
C LEU A 16 -0.42 12.10 12.17
N LYS A 17 -1.46 11.34 11.77
CA LYS A 17 -1.73 11.06 10.35
C LYS A 17 -3.22 11.05 9.99
N GLY A 18 -3.49 11.27 8.70
CA GLY A 18 -4.81 11.10 8.12
C GLY A 18 -5.17 9.64 7.82
N SER A 19 -6.18 9.44 6.98
CA SER A 19 -6.77 8.13 6.67
C SER A 19 -5.95 7.23 5.75
N ASN A 20 -4.72 7.59 5.38
CA ASN A 20 -3.86 6.78 4.52
C ASN A 20 -2.56 6.38 5.21
N THR A 21 -1.97 5.28 4.75
CA THR A 21 -0.65 4.82 5.17
C THR A 21 0.23 4.67 3.94
N ALA A 22 1.37 5.36 3.94
CA ALA A 22 2.40 5.28 2.91
C ALA A 22 3.42 4.19 3.26
N ILE A 23 3.76 3.39 2.26
CA ILE A 23 4.70 2.28 2.34
C ILE A 23 5.80 2.57 1.32
N LYS A 24 7.07 2.61 1.76
CA LYS A 24 8.20 2.78 0.83
C LYS A 24 8.35 1.57 -0.05
N VAL A 25 8.58 1.81 -1.32
CA VAL A 25 8.87 0.78 -2.32
C VAL A 25 9.81 1.34 -3.38
N ASP A 26 10.57 0.45 -4.01
CA ASP A 26 11.22 0.78 -5.27
C ASP A 26 10.20 0.73 -6.41
N ASN A 27 10.36 1.60 -7.42
CA ASN A 27 9.51 1.63 -8.62
C ASN A 27 7.99 1.70 -8.35
N ALA A 28 7.56 2.63 -7.48
CA ALA A 28 6.16 2.76 -7.07
C ALA A 28 5.17 2.84 -8.25
N ASN A 29 5.49 3.58 -9.31
CA ASN A 29 4.62 3.69 -10.50
C ASN A 29 4.43 2.34 -11.21
N GLY A 30 5.50 1.56 -11.39
CA GLY A 30 5.41 0.24 -12.02
C GLY A 30 4.58 -0.75 -11.19
N ILE A 31 4.69 -0.67 -9.86
CA ILE A 31 3.87 -1.48 -8.95
C ILE A 31 2.38 -1.10 -9.05
N GLU A 32 2.05 0.19 -9.11
CA GLU A 32 0.67 0.66 -9.30
C GLU A 32 0.10 0.14 -10.64
N GLU A 33 0.87 0.22 -11.72
CA GLU A 33 0.46 -0.29 -13.03
C GLU A 33 0.24 -1.80 -13.03
N GLU A 34 1.10 -2.57 -12.36
CA GLU A 34 0.97 -4.02 -12.27
C GLU A 34 -0.29 -4.42 -11.48
N LEU A 35 -0.49 -3.85 -10.30
CA LEU A 35 -1.67 -4.15 -9.47
C LEU A 35 -2.98 -3.69 -10.10
N LYS A 36 -2.95 -2.62 -10.91
CA LYS A 36 -4.12 -2.18 -11.68
C LYS A 36 -4.59 -3.24 -12.68
N LYS A 37 -3.69 -4.06 -13.25
CA LYS A 37 -4.07 -5.16 -14.16
C LYS A 37 -4.94 -6.22 -13.46
N ASP A 38 -4.74 -6.38 -12.15
CA ASP A 38 -5.51 -7.29 -11.28
C ASP A 38 -6.73 -6.60 -10.63
N ASN A 39 -7.14 -5.42 -11.12
CA ASN A 39 -8.21 -4.59 -10.54
C ASN A 39 -7.94 -4.14 -9.10
N ILE A 40 -6.68 -4.04 -8.69
CA ILE A 40 -6.27 -3.54 -7.38
C ILE A 40 -5.84 -2.08 -7.54
N LEU A 41 -6.73 -1.16 -7.17
CA LEU A 41 -6.48 0.28 -7.26
C LEU A 41 -5.81 0.80 -5.99
N ILE A 42 -4.53 1.14 -6.12
CA ILE A 42 -3.71 1.83 -5.12
C ILE A 42 -3.15 3.11 -5.76
N SER A 43 -2.28 3.85 -5.08
CA SER A 43 -1.69 5.03 -5.68
C SER A 43 -0.22 5.22 -5.34
N ALA A 44 0.62 5.35 -6.37
CA ALA A 44 2.01 5.70 -6.25
C ALA A 44 2.19 7.22 -6.06
N ARG A 45 3.09 7.61 -5.17
CA ARG A 45 3.50 9.01 -4.98
C ARG A 45 5.00 9.02 -4.71
N ALA A 46 5.78 9.48 -5.68
CA ALA A 46 7.25 9.42 -5.61
C ALA A 46 7.74 8.00 -5.31
N ASP A 47 8.37 7.78 -4.15
CA ASP A 47 8.99 6.53 -3.69
C ASP A 47 8.07 5.72 -2.73
N VAL A 48 6.77 6.03 -2.69
CA VAL A 48 5.81 5.31 -1.83
C VAL A 48 4.56 4.87 -2.57
N ILE A 49 4.00 3.76 -2.12
CA ILE A 49 2.60 3.38 -2.37
C ILE A 49 1.75 3.82 -1.18
N ARG A 50 0.63 4.48 -1.45
CA ARG A 50 -0.37 4.82 -0.42
C ARG A 50 -1.51 3.81 -0.42
N ILE A 51 -1.74 3.20 0.74
CA ILE A 51 -2.96 2.48 1.05
C ILE A 51 -3.93 3.46 1.71
N ALA A 52 -5.03 3.80 1.03
CA ALA A 52 -6.01 4.79 1.48
C ALA A 52 -7.42 4.17 1.55
N PRO A 53 -7.74 3.44 2.64
CA PRO A 53 -9.06 2.86 2.81
C PRO A 53 -10.15 3.94 2.96
N HIS A 54 -11.30 3.68 2.36
CA HIS A 54 -12.51 4.48 2.50
C HIS A 54 -13.62 3.69 3.20
N PHE A 55 -14.75 4.34 3.49
CA PHE A 55 -15.89 3.74 4.22
C PHE A 55 -16.46 2.48 3.57
N TYR A 56 -16.28 2.31 2.27
CA TYR A 56 -16.74 1.15 1.51
C TYR A 56 -15.70 0.01 1.45
N ASN A 57 -14.52 0.17 2.02
CA ASN A 57 -13.51 -0.88 2.07
C ASN A 57 -13.64 -1.71 3.35
N THR A 58 -13.45 -3.02 3.21
CA THR A 58 -13.39 -3.97 4.32
C THR A 58 -11.95 -4.22 4.75
N LYS A 59 -11.76 -4.78 5.95
CA LYS A 59 -10.44 -5.27 6.40
C LYS A 59 -9.85 -6.30 5.44
N SER A 60 -10.70 -7.12 4.82
CA SER A 60 -10.28 -8.14 3.84
C SER A 60 -9.73 -7.50 2.58
N ASP A 61 -10.34 -6.43 2.07
CA ASP A 61 -9.85 -5.69 0.89
C ASP A 61 -8.46 -5.10 1.17
N ILE A 62 -8.30 -4.49 2.35
CA ILE A 62 -7.02 -3.91 2.77
C ILE A 62 -5.94 -5.00 2.86
N LYS A 63 -6.26 -6.14 3.49
CA LYS A 63 -5.33 -7.27 3.59
C LYS A 63 -4.96 -7.81 2.20
N PHE A 64 -5.93 -7.97 1.32
CA PHE A 64 -5.71 -8.45 -0.04
C PHE A 64 -4.78 -7.51 -0.83
N ALA A 65 -5.00 -6.20 -0.76
CA ALA A 65 -4.14 -5.21 -1.42
C ALA A 65 -2.70 -5.24 -0.87
N ILE A 66 -2.54 -5.35 0.46
CA ILE A 66 -1.21 -5.45 1.09
C ILE A 66 -0.50 -6.75 0.70
N ASP A 67 -1.22 -7.88 0.71
CA ASP A 67 -0.64 -9.17 0.33
C ASP A 67 -0.24 -9.21 -1.15
N ALA A 68 -1.01 -8.55 -2.03
CA ALA A 68 -0.66 -8.40 -3.44
C ALA A 68 0.58 -7.51 -3.62
N LEU A 69 0.62 -6.35 -2.94
CA LEU A 69 1.80 -5.47 -2.92
C LEU A 69 3.06 -6.21 -2.49
N LYS A 70 2.97 -7.03 -1.43
CA LYS A 70 4.11 -7.80 -0.90
C LYS A 70 4.72 -8.80 -1.90
N LYS A 71 4.01 -9.18 -2.96
CA LYS A 71 4.54 -10.08 -4.00
C LYS A 71 5.41 -9.36 -5.02
N LEU A 72 5.36 -8.03 -5.06
CA LEU A 72 6.04 -7.19 -6.05
C LEU A 72 7.26 -6.45 -5.46
N ILE A 73 7.61 -6.74 -4.21
CA ILE A 73 8.69 -6.10 -3.44
C ILE A 73 9.59 -7.14 -2.78
#